data_AF-A0A4Y3W6P1-F1
#
_entry.id   AF-A0A4Y3W6P1-F1
#
_cell.length_a   1.000
_cell.length_b   1.000
_cell.length_c   1.000
_cell.angle_alpha   90.00
_cell.angle_beta   90.00
_cell.angle_gamma   90.00
#
_symmetry.space_group_name_H-M   'P 1'
#
loop_
_entity.id
_entity.type
_entity.pdbx_description
1 polymer ?
#
loop_
_entity_poly.entity_id
_entity_poly.type
_entity_poly.pdbx_seq_one_letter_code
_entity_poly.pdbx_strand_id
1 'polypeptide(L)' 'MSRFFYDADAAKPFLSVRLNSHLMGRIDEARLRLKVSRSHLVRRAINDMLDKMQIAEAA' A
#
# COMPACT_ATOMS: atom_id res chain seq x y z
N MET A 1 -5.84 7.41 -22.79
CA MET A 1 -4.73 8.07 -22.09
C MET A 1 -5.18 8.37 -20.66
N SER A 2 -4.88 7.49 -19.70
CA SER A 2 -5.18 7.74 -18.28
C SER A 2 -4.15 8.72 -17.74
N ARG A 3 -4.57 9.96 -17.48
CA ARG A 3 -3.75 10.99 -16.85
C ARG A 3 -3.57 10.60 -15.39
N PHE A 4 -2.36 10.19 -14.99
CA PHE A 4 -2.07 9.91 -13.59
C PHE A 4 -2.10 11.23 -12.81
N PHE A 5 -3.06 11.36 -11.88
CA PHE A 5 -3.26 12.53 -11.02
C PHE A 5 -2.26 12.52 -9.85
N TYR A 6 -0.97 12.48 -10.14
CA TYR A 6 0.06 12.67 -9.11
C TYR A 6 0.70 14.05 -9.27
N ASP A 7 0.45 14.91 -8.29
CA ASP A 7 1.18 16.15 -8.11
C ASP A 7 2.30 15.88 -7.10
N ALA A 8 3.55 16.00 -7.55
CA ALA A 8 4.74 15.78 -6.73
C ALA A 8 4.94 16.89 -5.69
N ASP A 9 4.35 18.06 -5.91
CA ASP A 9 4.43 19.24 -5.05
C ASP A 9 3.30 19.27 -4.00
N ALA A 10 2.29 18.39 -4.14
CA ALA A 10 1.23 18.25 -3.16
C ALA A 10 1.77 17.60 -1.87
N ALA A 11 1.74 18.37 -0.79
CA ALA A 11 2.15 17.94 0.55
C ALA A 11 1.54 16.58 0.93
N LYS A 12 2.40 15.54 1.06
CA LYS A 12 2.12 14.21 1.62
C LYS A 12 0.70 13.68 1.29
N PRO A 13 0.45 13.20 0.06
CA PRO A 13 -0.85 12.65 -0.30
C PRO A 13 -1.19 11.47 0.61
N PHE A 14 -2.45 11.42 1.07
CA PHE A 14 -2.97 10.31 1.86
C PHE A 14 -3.95 9.48 1.02
N LEU A 15 -3.83 8.15 1.13
CA LEU A 15 -4.74 7.20 0.51
C LEU A 15 -5.69 6.63 1.58
N SER A 16 -6.97 6.96 1.49
CA SER A 16 -8.02 6.39 2.33
C SER A 16 -8.66 5.19 1.64
N VAL A 17 -8.61 4.02 2.28
CA VAL A 17 -9.21 2.79 1.77
C VAL A 17 -10.26 2.26 2.75
N ARG A 18 -11.38 1.77 2.23
CA ARG A 18 -12.36 1.04 3.03
C ARG A 18 -12.01 -0.44 3.00
N LEU A 19 -11.78 -1.02 4.18
CA LEU A 19 -11.46 -2.43 4.35
C LEU A 19 -12.55 -3.10 5.17
N ASN A 20 -12.84 -4.37 4.89
CA ASN A 20 -13.68 -5.16 5.78
C ASN A 20 -12.95 -5.44 7.11
N SER A 21 -13.72 -5.77 8.15
CA SER A 21 -13.19 -5.99 9.50
C SER A 21 -12.17 -7.13 9.57
N HIS A 22 -12.37 -8.20 8.81
CA HIS A 22 -11.46 -9.35 8.76
C HIS A 22 -10.07 -8.95 8.25
N LEU A 23 -10.02 -8.20 7.15
CA LEU A 23 -8.76 -7.72 6.57
C LEU A 23 -8.08 -6.71 7.50
N MET A 24 -8.86 -5.82 8.12
CA MET A 24 -8.32 -4.87 9.11
C MET A 24 -7.67 -5.60 10.30
N GLY A 25 -8.31 -6.66 10.81
CA GLY A 25 -7.76 -7.50 11.87
C GLY A 25 -6.44 -8.15 11.49
N ARG A 26 -6.34 -8.70 10.27
CA ARG A 26 -5.10 -9.31 9.75
C ARG A 26 -3.96 -8.30 9.63
N ILE A 27 -4.24 -7.07 9.17
CA ILE A 27 -3.24 -5.99 9.10
C ILE A 27 -2.75 -5.64 10.52
N ASP A 28 -3.66 -5.57 11.48
CA ASP A 28 -3.33 -5.25 12.86
C ASP A 28 -2.50 -6.33 13.54
N GLU A 29 -2.80 -7.59 13.29
CA GLU A 29 -2.00 -8.69 13.80
C GLU A 29 -0.58 -8.67 13.19
N ALA A 30 -0.47 -8.52 11.87
CA ALA A 30 0.80 -8.51 11.17
C ALA A 30 1.70 -7.35 11.62
N ARG A 31 1.15 -6.13 11.75
CA ARG A 31 1.95 -4.96 12.16
C ARG A 31 2.49 -5.12 13.59
N LEU A 32 1.74 -5.76 14.47
CA LEU A 32 2.14 -5.97 15.87
C LEU A 32 3.31 -6.96 15.93
N ARG A 33 3.22 -8.08 15.19
CA ARG A 33 4.31 -9.06 15.08
C ARG A 33 5.59 -8.43 14.53
N LEU A 34 5.45 -7.55 13.54
CA LEU A 34 6.57 -6.88 12.88
C LEU A 34 7.03 -5.59 13.58
N LYS A 35 6.34 -5.15 14.65
CA LYS A 35 6.61 -3.91 15.38
C LYS A 35 6.66 -2.66 14.49
N VAL A 36 5.74 -2.56 13.54
CA VAL A 36 5.62 -1.42 12.60
C VAL A 36 4.26 -0.74 12.69
N SER A 37 4.15 0.47 12.14
CA SER A 37 2.87 1.15 12.00
C SER A 37 2.02 0.53 10.87
N ARG A 38 0.70 0.74 10.92
CA ARG A 38 -0.22 0.34 9.83
C ARG A 38 0.23 0.89 8.48
N SER A 39 0.53 2.19 8.44
CA SER A 39 0.94 2.88 7.20
C SER A 39 2.25 2.32 6.64
N HIS A 40 3.20 1.96 7.50
CA HIS A 40 4.44 1.33 7.06
C HIS A 40 4.15 -0.03 6.44
N LEU A 41 3.39 -0.89 7.13
CA LEU A 41 3.05 -2.23 6.65
C LEU A 41 2.33 -2.18 5.30
N VAL A 42 1.32 -1.32 5.18
CA VAL A 42 0.53 -1.17 3.95
C VAL A 42 1.40 -0.63 2.82
N ARG A 43 2.26 0.36 3.07
CA ARG A 43 3.19 0.89 2.05
C ARG A 43 4.13 -0.20 1.54
N ARG A 44 4.70 -1.00 2.43
CA ARG A 44 5.56 -2.13 2.05
C ARG A 44 4.79 -3.14 1.19
N ALA A 45 3.60 -3.54 1.61
CA ALA A 45 2.78 -4.49 0.85
C ALA A 45 2.39 -3.97 -0.55
N ILE A 46 2.10 -2.66 -0.67
CA ILE A 46 1.82 -2.03 -1.97
C ILE A 46 3.06 -2.07 -2.86
N ASN A 47 4.24 -1.66 -2.35
CA ASN A 47 5.48 -1.70 -3.11
C ASN A 47 5.81 -3.13 -3.58
N ASP A 48 5.75 -4.11 -2.68
CA ASP A 48 6.02 -5.52 -2.99
C ASP A 48 5.07 -6.06 -4.10
N MET A 49 3.83 -5.56 -4.18
CA MET A 49 2.88 -5.94 -5.22
C MET A 49 3.18 -5.23 -6.55
N LEU A 50 3.48 -3.93 -6.53
CA LEU A 50 3.84 -3.17 -7.72
C LEU A 50 5.11 -3.72 -8.38
N ASP A 51 6.13 -4.05 -7.59
CA ASP A 51 7.37 -4.65 -8.08
C ASP A 51 7.09 -6.00 -8.78
N LYS A 52 6.21 -6.83 -8.20
CA LYS A 52 5.79 -8.09 -8.82
C LYS A 52 5.04 -7.89 -10.14
N MET A 53 4.20 -6.87 -10.24
CA MET A 53 3.48 -6.55 -11.48
C MET A 53 4.45 -6.11 -12.58
N GLN A 54 5.45 -5.29 -12.27
CA GLN A 54 6.48 -4.89 -13.23
C GLN A 54 7.28 -6.09 -13.76
N ILE A 55 7.61 -7.05 -12.89
CA ILE A 55 8.30 -8.28 -13.31
C ILE A 55 7.41 -9.13 -14.22
N ALA A 56 6.12 -9.22 -13.93
CA ALA A 56 5.17 -9.99 -14.73
C ALA A 56 4.87 -9.35 -16.10
N GLU A 57 4.99 -8.03 -16.23
CA GLU A 57 4.85 -7.31 -17.51
C GLU A 57 6.11 -7.38 -18.39
N ALA A 58 7.27 -7.67 -17.80
CA ALA A 58 8.56 -7.73 -18.50
C ALA A 58 8.95 -9.16 -18.97
N ALA A 59 8.16 -10.18 -18.62
CA ALA A 59 8.37 -11.59 -18.95
C ALA A 59 7.44 -12.05 -20.08
#